data_AF-A0A438FK31-F1
#
_entry.id   AF-A0A438FK31-F1
#
_cell.length_a   1.000
_cell.length_b   1.000
_cell.length_c   1.000
_cell.angle_alpha   90.00
_cell.angle_beta   90.00
_cell.angle_gamma   90.00
#
_symmetry.space_group_name_H-M   'P 1'
#
loop_
_entity.id
_entity.type
_entity.pdbx_description
1 polymer ?
#
loop_
_entity_poly.entity_id
_entity_poly.type
_entity_poly.pdbx_seq_one_letter_code
_entity_poly.pdbx_strand_id
1 'polypeptide(L)'
;MDSATSQRLSISLAATLSLILIHLTLVNSFTEIPTAYEVLEDYNFPVGLLPEEVVTGYKLNHRTGEFSAYLNDSCSVYEGGYRLKYEPTIKVTYQTARYLAWKVLV
;
A
#
# COMPACT_ATOMS: atom_id res chain seq x y z
N MET A 1 23.11 49.23 -26.56
CA MET A 1 22.60 48.57 -25.33
C MET A 1 22.01 47.20 -25.68
N ASP A 2 22.89 46.23 -25.89
CA ASP A 2 22.92 44.92 -25.20
C ASP A 2 21.70 43.98 -25.30
N SER A 3 21.17 43.83 -26.53
CA SER A 3 20.17 42.80 -26.86
C SER A 3 20.66 41.37 -26.56
N ALA A 4 21.93 41.07 -26.84
CA ALA A 4 22.51 39.74 -26.63
C ALA A 4 22.62 39.34 -25.14
N THR A 5 22.78 40.31 -24.25
CA THR A 5 22.94 40.08 -22.80
C THR A 5 21.59 39.76 -22.16
N SER A 6 20.52 40.44 -22.61
CA SER A 6 19.14 40.19 -22.15
C SER A 6 18.64 38.80 -22.55
N GLN A 7 18.98 38.33 -23.76
CA GLN A 7 18.64 36.98 -24.23
C GLN A 7 19.38 35.87 -23.48
N ARG A 8 20.65 36.10 -23.09
CA ARG A 8 21.41 35.12 -22.30
C ARG A 8 20.88 35.00 -20.86
N LEU A 9 20.44 36.11 -20.29
CA LEU A 9 19.81 36.13 -18.96
C LEU A 9 18.46 35.41 -18.96
N SER A 10 17.64 35.57 -20.01
CA SER A 10 16.33 34.89 -20.10
C SER A 10 16.46 33.38 -20.31
N ILE A 11 17.41 32.93 -21.14
CA ILE A 11 17.70 31.49 -21.31
C ILE A 11 18.21 30.88 -20.00
N SER A 12 19.12 31.58 -19.30
CA SER A 12 19.64 31.14 -18.01
C SER A 12 18.53 31.02 -16.95
N LEU A 13 17.61 31.98 -16.91
CA LEU A 13 16.49 31.97 -15.97
C LEU A 13 15.48 30.85 -16.28
N ALA A 14 15.20 30.60 -17.55
CA ALA A 14 14.33 29.51 -17.97
C ALA A 14 14.92 28.14 -17.64
N ALA A 15 16.23 27.95 -17.86
CA ALA A 15 16.91 26.70 -17.53
C ALA A 15 16.88 26.40 -16.03
N THR A 16 17.16 27.39 -15.18
CA THR A 16 17.10 27.21 -13.72
C THR A 16 15.68 26.93 -13.23
N LEU A 17 14.68 27.63 -13.77
CA LEU A 17 13.27 27.38 -13.44
C LEU A 17 12.82 25.97 -13.85
N SER A 18 13.28 25.49 -15.00
CA SER A 18 13.01 24.12 -15.50
C SER A 18 13.62 23.07 -14.58
N LEU A 19 14.88 23.26 -14.16
CA LEU A 19 15.55 22.38 -13.19
C LEU A 19 14.83 22.39 -11.83
N ILE A 20 14.40 23.56 -11.34
CA ILE A 20 13.62 23.68 -10.10
C ILE A 20 12.30 22.93 -10.21
N LEU A 21 11.57 23.04 -11.34
CA LEU A 21 10.33 22.29 -11.55
C LEU A 21 10.56 20.78 -11.53
N ILE A 22 11.62 20.30 -12.19
CA ILE A 22 11.97 18.87 -12.21
C ILE A 22 12.30 18.39 -10.79
N HIS A 23 13.10 19.15 -10.03
CA HIS A 23 13.39 18.85 -8.63
C HIS A 23 12.12 18.84 -7.76
N LEU A 24 11.18 19.76 -7.98
CA LEU A 24 9.91 19.80 -7.23
C LEU A 24 9.03 18.57 -7.50
N THR A 25 9.00 18.08 -8.75
CA THR A 25 8.20 16.90 -9.11
C THR A 25 8.75 15.58 -8.54
N LEU A 26 10.08 15.45 -8.43
CA LEU A 26 10.73 14.23 -7.92
C LEU A 26 10.54 14.04 -6.41
N VAL A 27 10.44 15.14 -5.66
CA VAL A 27 10.30 15.10 -4.19
C VAL A 27 8.85 14.78 -3.77
N ASN A 28 7.88 14.93 -4.69
CA ASN A 28 6.45 14.73 -4.43
C ASN A 28 5.95 13.32 -4.77
N SER A 29 6.84 12.33 -4.91
CA SER A 29 6.42 10.93 -4.87
C SER A 29 5.93 10.62 -3.46
N PHE A 30 4.64 10.85 -3.23
CA PHE A 30 3.93 10.33 -2.07
C PHE A 30 4.15 8.82 -2.05
N THR A 31 4.93 8.34 -1.09
CA THR A 31 4.95 6.92 -0.77
C THR A 31 3.60 6.59 -0.16
N GLU A 32 2.65 6.19 -1.00
CA GLU A 32 1.41 5.60 -0.51
C GLU A 32 1.78 4.38 0.33
N ILE A 33 1.34 4.37 1.58
CA ILE A 33 1.57 3.23 2.46
C ILE A 33 0.66 2.13 1.94
N PRO A 34 1.21 0.96 1.56
CA PRO A 34 0.40 -0.11 1.01
C PRO A 34 -0.63 -0.54 2.04
N THR A 35 -1.81 -0.88 1.56
CA THR A 35 -2.89 -1.41 2.37
C THR A 35 -2.51 -2.78 2.95
N ALA A 36 -3.21 -3.17 4.00
CA ALA A 36 -3.08 -4.49 4.61
C ALA A 36 -3.28 -5.63 3.58
N TYR A 37 -4.08 -5.41 2.55
CA TYR A 37 -4.36 -6.36 1.49
C TYR A 37 -3.22 -6.45 0.47
N GLU A 38 -2.73 -5.32 -0.02
CA GLU A 38 -1.59 -5.27 -0.96
C GLU A 38 -0.34 -5.94 -0.36
N VAL A 39 -0.09 -5.69 0.93
CA VAL A 39 1.00 -6.36 1.65
C VAL A 39 0.83 -7.87 1.71
N LEU A 40 -0.40 -8.38 1.82
CA LEU A 40 -0.66 -9.81 1.78
C LEU A 40 -0.49 -10.38 0.36
N GLU A 41 -0.94 -9.66 -0.65
CA GLU A 41 -0.77 -10.06 -2.05
C GLU A 41 0.71 -10.19 -2.44
N ASP A 42 1.56 -9.25 -1.99
CA ASP A 42 3.02 -9.29 -2.19
C ASP A 42 3.69 -10.55 -1.62
N TYR A 43 3.09 -11.15 -0.59
CA TYR A 43 3.55 -12.40 0.01
C TYR A 43 2.80 -13.63 -0.52
N ASN A 44 2.10 -13.51 -1.65
CA ASN A 44 1.31 -14.57 -2.31
C ASN A 44 0.17 -15.14 -1.45
N PHE A 45 -0.37 -14.35 -0.52
CA PHE A 45 -1.57 -14.75 0.19
C PHE A 45 -2.80 -14.62 -0.73
N PRO A 46 -3.79 -15.52 -0.62
CA PRO A 46 -5.01 -15.41 -1.42
C PRO A 46 -5.81 -14.18 -1.03
N VAL A 47 -6.50 -13.64 -2.02
CA VAL A 47 -7.49 -12.57 -1.85
C VAL A 47 -8.67 -13.04 -0.99
N GLY A 48 -9.22 -12.13 -0.18
CA GLY A 48 -10.38 -12.41 0.68
C GLY A 48 -10.07 -12.90 2.11
N LEU A 49 -8.80 -12.86 2.55
CA LEU A 49 -8.45 -13.17 3.95
C LEU A 49 -8.86 -12.08 4.95
N LEU A 50 -8.92 -10.84 4.48
CA LEU A 50 -9.28 -9.67 5.28
C LEU A 50 -10.61 -9.09 4.77
N PRO A 51 -11.42 -8.51 5.67
CA PRO A 51 -12.52 -7.65 5.23
C PRO A 51 -11.94 -6.37 4.64
N GLU A 52 -12.06 -6.19 3.32
CA GLU A 52 -11.32 -5.18 2.53
C GLU A 52 -11.42 -3.75 3.08
N GLU A 53 -12.56 -3.37 3.66
CA GLU A 53 -12.84 -1.98 4.05
C GLU A 53 -12.76 -1.69 5.55
N VAL A 54 -12.56 -2.69 6.41
CA VAL A 54 -12.69 -2.53 7.89
C VAL A 54 -11.33 -2.48 8.59
N VAL A 55 -10.24 -2.74 7.88
CA VAL A 55 -8.89 -2.77 8.44
C VAL A 55 -8.39 -1.36 8.73
N THR A 56 -8.12 -1.08 10.00
CA THR A 56 -7.62 0.23 10.47
C THR A 56 -6.10 0.30 10.49
N GLY A 57 -5.42 -0.84 10.40
CA GLY A 57 -3.97 -0.90 10.32
C GLY A 57 -3.42 -2.33 10.33
N TYR A 58 -2.12 -2.47 10.16
CA TYR A 58 -1.45 -3.76 10.15
C TYR A 58 -0.04 -3.72 10.76
N LYS A 59 0.49 -4.89 11.08
CA LYS A 59 1.90 -5.15 11.38
C LYS A 59 2.39 -6.33 10.57
N LEU A 60 3.56 -6.17 9.99
CA LEU A 60 4.26 -7.23 9.26
C LEU A 60 5.65 -7.42 9.87
N ASN A 61 5.98 -8.66 10.21
CA ASN A 61 7.34 -9.06 10.51
C ASN A 61 7.99 -9.59 9.23
N HIS A 62 8.80 -8.76 8.58
CA HIS A 62 9.48 -9.13 7.33
C HIS A 62 10.43 -10.33 7.46
N ARG A 63 10.89 -10.66 8.67
CA ARG A 63 11.79 -11.79 8.90
C ARG A 63 11.05 -13.11 9.01
N THR A 64 9.85 -13.13 9.60
CA THR A 64 9.07 -14.35 9.85
C THR A 64 7.89 -14.51 8.89
N GLY A 65 7.46 -13.44 8.22
CA GLY A 65 6.22 -13.40 7.44
C GLY A 65 4.96 -13.40 8.32
N GLU A 66 5.11 -13.14 9.63
CA GLU A 66 3.95 -12.98 10.52
C GLU A 66 3.26 -11.65 10.25
N PHE A 67 1.97 -11.74 10.01
CA PHE A 67 1.13 -10.60 9.69
C PHE A 67 0.01 -10.47 10.73
N SER A 68 -0.32 -9.25 11.12
CA SER A 68 -1.47 -8.94 11.95
C SER A 68 -2.22 -7.76 11.37
N ALA A 69 -3.52 -7.91 11.15
CA ALA A 69 -4.42 -6.81 10.80
C ALA A 69 -5.30 -6.45 12.01
N TYR A 70 -5.60 -5.16 12.13
CA TYR A 70 -6.42 -4.62 13.20
C TYR A 70 -7.71 -4.06 12.62
N LEU A 71 -8.82 -4.38 13.29
CA LEU A 71 -10.14 -3.83 13.03
C LEU A 71 -10.54 -2.97 14.24
N ASN A 72 -11.45 -2.03 14.04
CA ASN A 72 -11.95 -1.20 15.15
C ASN A 72 -12.77 -2.01 16.16
N ASP A 73 -13.51 -3.01 15.66
CA ASP A 73 -14.30 -3.97 16.43
C ASP A 73 -14.39 -5.29 15.65
N SER A 74 -14.90 -6.33 16.30
CA SER A 74 -15.35 -7.55 15.66
C SER A 74 -16.40 -7.23 14.59
N CYS A 75 -16.33 -7.93 13.46
CA CYS A 75 -17.29 -7.73 12.37
C CYS A 75 -17.75 -9.07 11.80
N SER A 76 -18.87 -9.04 11.06
CA SER A 76 -19.35 -10.23 10.35
C SER A 76 -19.71 -9.85 8.93
N VAL A 77 -19.16 -10.58 7.96
CA VAL A 77 -19.45 -10.41 6.54
C VAL A 77 -20.12 -11.66 5.99
N TYR A 78 -20.89 -11.48 4.93
CA TYR A 78 -21.56 -12.55 4.22
C TYR A 78 -20.89 -12.74 2.87
N GLU A 79 -20.20 -13.87 2.70
CA GLU A 79 -19.43 -14.17 1.50
C GLU A 79 -19.67 -15.65 1.12
N GLY A 80 -19.95 -15.93 -0.16
CA GLY A 80 -20.13 -17.30 -0.64
C GLY A 80 -21.23 -18.13 0.05
N GLY A 81 -22.25 -17.49 0.63
CA GLY A 81 -23.33 -18.17 1.36
C GLY A 81 -23.02 -18.52 2.82
N TYR A 82 -21.84 -18.13 3.32
CA TYR A 82 -21.44 -18.30 4.71
C TYR A 82 -21.36 -16.95 5.42
N ARG A 83 -21.61 -16.95 6.74
CA ARG A 83 -21.36 -15.80 7.60
C ARG A 83 -19.98 -15.95 8.24
N LEU A 84 -19.03 -15.15 7.79
CA LEU A 84 -17.69 -15.08 8.36
C LEU A 84 -17.70 -14.10 9.53
N LYS A 85 -17.10 -14.49 10.66
CA LYS A 85 -16.91 -13.63 11.84
C LYS A 85 -15.43 -13.33 12.01
N TYR A 86 -15.10 -12.05 12.17
CA TYR A 86 -13.74 -11.59 12.41
C TYR A 86 -13.62 -11.06 13.84
N GLU A 87 -12.54 -11.46 14.49
CA GLU A 87 -12.09 -10.85 15.73
C GLU A 87 -11.39 -9.51 15.45
N PRO A 88 -11.33 -8.58 16.42
CA PRO A 88 -10.70 -7.27 16.24
C PRO A 88 -9.22 -7.33 15.82
N THR A 89 -8.54 -8.45 16.05
CA THR A 89 -7.17 -8.69 15.60
C THR A 89 -7.10 -10.02 14.84
N ILE A 90 -6.71 -9.93 13.59
CA ILE A 90 -6.52 -11.09 12.70
C ILE A 90 -5.02 -11.37 12.64
N LYS A 91 -4.61 -12.58 13.00
CA LYS A 91 -3.20 -13.02 12.90
C LYS A 91 -3.05 -14.04 11.81
N VAL A 92 -2.12 -13.80 10.90
CA VAL A 92 -1.82 -14.69 9.78
C VAL A 92 -0.35 -15.07 9.85
N THR A 93 -0.09 -16.37 9.73
CA THR A 93 1.26 -16.90 9.55
C THR A 93 1.32 -17.59 8.19
N TYR A 94 2.53 -17.77 7.65
CA TYR A 94 2.74 -18.49 6.39
C TYR A 94 2.07 -19.88 6.39
N GLN A 95 2.14 -20.61 7.50
CA GLN A 95 1.49 -21.92 7.63
C GLN A 95 -0.05 -21.82 7.62
N THR A 96 -0.60 -20.85 8.35
CA THR A 96 -2.05 -20.63 8.43
C THR A 96 -2.63 -20.27 7.07
N ALA A 97 -1.94 -19.43 6.29
CA ALA A 97 -2.44 -19.05 4.98
C ALA A 97 -2.36 -20.16 3.95
N ARG A 98 -1.32 -21.00 3.97
CA ARG A 98 -1.29 -22.19 3.12
C ARG A 98 -2.48 -23.11 3.40
N TYR A 99 -2.88 -23.22 4.66
CA TYR A 99 -4.06 -23.98 5.06
C TYR A 99 -5.38 -23.34 4.60
N LEU A 100 -5.53 -22.01 4.74
CA LEU A 100 -6.72 -21.29 4.28
C LEU A 100 -6.84 -21.29 2.75
N ALA A 101 -5.74 -21.09 2.03
CA ALA A 101 -5.69 -21.19 0.57
C ALA A 101 -6.14 -22.58 0.09
N TRP A 102 -5.67 -23.65 0.75
CA TRP A 102 -6.13 -25.00 0.47
C TRP A 102 -7.64 -25.15 0.70
N LYS A 103 -8.18 -24.58 1.78
CA LYS A 103 -9.60 -24.68 2.11
C LYS A 103 -10.52 -23.86 1.20
N VAL A 104 -9.99 -22.83 0.52
CA VAL A 104 -10.73 -22.04 -0.47
C VAL A 104 -10.67 -22.68 -1.87
N LEU A 105 -9.66 -23.50 -2.15
CA LEU A 105 -9.45 -24.19 -3.42
C LEU A 105 -10.04 -25.62 -3.47
N VAL A 106 -10.68 -26.09 -2.41
CA VAL A 106 -11.33 -27.41 -2.30
C VAL A 106 -12.79 -27.22 -1.88
#